data_AF-A0A929K801-F1
#
_entry.id   AF-A0A929K801-F1
#
_cell.length_a   1.000
_cell.length_b   1.000
_cell.length_c   1.000
_cell.angle_alpha   90.00
_cell.angle_beta   90.00
_cell.angle_gamma   90.00
#
_symmetry.space_group_name_H-M   'P 1'
#
loop_
_entity.id
_entity.type
_entity.pdbx_description
1 polymer ?
#
loop_
_entity_poly.entity_id
_entity_poly.type
_entity_poly.pdbx_seq_one_letter_code
_entity_poly.pdbx_strand_id
1 'polypeptide(L)'
;MNPRMSVVQIESAEGVFLGSGFFISKTMILTCRHVLKTEHKLLSASDIVIRWRDEERRVEQYKNHSDPDVACLIITRPFSDNPEIIEWA
;
A
#
# COMPACT_ATOMS: atom_id res chain seq x y z
N MET A 1 -6.08 -1.27 15.89
CA MET A 1 -6.02 -1.30 14.42
C MET A 1 -6.27 -2.73 13.96
N ASN A 2 -7.05 -2.95 12.89
CA ASN A 2 -7.33 -4.30 12.38
C ASN A 2 -6.02 -4.97 11.90
N PRO A 3 -5.68 -6.19 12.35
CA PRO A 3 -4.40 -6.85 12.01
C PRO A 3 -4.27 -7.19 10.51
N ARG A 4 -5.37 -7.14 9.75
CA ARG A 4 -5.42 -7.40 8.31
C ARG A 4 -5.21 -6.16 7.44
N MET A 5 -5.44 -4.97 8.01
CA MET A 5 -5.50 -3.72 7.24
C MET A 5 -4.34 -2.79 7.57
N SER A 6 -3.81 -2.13 6.55
CA SER A 6 -2.84 -1.05 6.64
C SER A 6 -3.44 0.27 6.16
N VAL A 7 -2.87 1.38 6.60
CA VAL A 7 -3.08 2.68 5.96
C VAL A 7 -2.08 2.81 4.83
N VAL A 8 -2.56 3.19 3.64
CA VAL A 8 -1.72 3.56 2.50
C VAL A 8 -1.66 5.08 2.49
N GLN A 9 -0.50 5.65 2.77
CA GLN A 9 -0.27 7.09 2.78
C GLN A 9 0.50 7.48 1.52
N ILE A 10 0.01 8.48 0.80
CA ILE A 10 0.66 9.05 -0.37
C ILE A 10 1.24 10.40 0.03
N GLU A 11 2.55 10.55 -0.09
CA GLU A 11 3.31 11.78 0.16
C GLU A 11 3.65 12.41 -1.18
N SER A 12 2.77 13.27 -1.70
CA SER A 12 2.99 13.95 -2.98
C SER A 12 3.30 15.45 -2.76
N ALA A 13 3.74 16.12 -3.82
CA ALA A 13 3.92 17.57 -3.80
C ALA A 13 2.61 18.35 -3.55
N GLU A 14 1.45 17.72 -3.77
CA GLU A 14 0.12 18.30 -3.58
C GLU A 14 -0.40 18.11 -2.15
N GLY A 15 0.26 17.28 -1.35
CA GLY A 15 -0.08 17.03 0.04
C GLY A 15 -0.05 15.54 0.40
N VAL A 16 -0.74 15.23 1.51
CA VAL A 16 -0.84 13.87 2.04
C VAL A 16 -2.23 13.32 1.79
N PHE A 17 -2.29 12.18 1.09
CA PHE A 17 -3.54 11.46 0.82
C PHE A 17 -3.51 10.11 1.53
N LEU A 18 -4.69 9.63 1.94
CA LEU A 18 -4.81 8.38 2.68
C LEU A 18 -5.77 7.44 1.95
N GLY A 19 -5.37 6.18 1.89
CA GLY A 19 -6.19 5.06 1.48
C GLY A 19 -6.03 3.90 2.46
N SER A 20 -6.67 2.79 2.12
CA SER A 20 -6.55 1.55 2.86
C SER A 20 -5.91 0.47 2.00
N GLY A 21 -5.24 -0.46 2.65
CA GLY A 21 -4.73 -1.67 2.02
C GLY A 21 -4.89 -2.86 2.93
N PHE A 22 -4.73 -4.05 2.36
CA PHE A 22 -4.79 -5.31 3.10
C PHE A 22 -3.63 -6.21 2.72
N PHE A 23 -3.13 -6.94 3.72
CA PHE A 23 -1.98 -7.82 3.53
C PHE A 23 -2.39 -9.12 2.85
N ILE A 24 -1.72 -9.43 1.74
CA ILE A 24 -1.79 -10.74 1.06
C ILE A 24 -0.50 -11.55 1.25
N SER A 25 0.55 -10.92 1.79
CA SER A 25 1.74 -11.57 2.35
C SER A 25 2.40 -10.64 3.37
N LYS A 26 3.51 -11.06 4.00
CA LYS A 26 4.28 -10.20 4.93
C LYS A 26 4.89 -8.96 4.25
N THR A 27 4.99 -8.96 2.92
CA THR A 27 5.66 -7.92 2.13
C THR A 27 4.81 -7.41 0.98
N MET A 28 3.57 -7.89 0.84
CA MET A 28 2.67 -7.51 -0.25
C MET A 28 1.33 -7.05 0.29
N ILE A 29 0.91 -5.89 -0.17
CA ILE A 29 -0.32 -5.22 0.23
C ILE A 29 -1.14 -4.93 -1.02
N LEU A 30 -2.41 -5.30 -1.01
CA LEU A 30 -3.34 -4.86 -2.04
C LEU A 30 -4.04 -3.58 -1.62
N THR A 31 -4.26 -2.72 -2.59
CA THR A 31 -5.05 -1.49 -2.45
C THR A 31 -5.79 -1.22 -3.75
N CYS A 32 -6.61 -0.18 -3.74
CA CYS A 32 -7.30 0.24 -4.94
C CYS A 32 -6.39 1.06 -5.85
N ARG A 33 -6.49 0.87 -7.17
CA ARG A 33 -5.67 1.63 -8.13
C ARG A 33 -5.96 3.13 -8.05
N HIS A 34 -7.20 3.52 -7.79
CA HIS A 34 -7.56 4.94 -7.65
C HIS A 34 -6.86 5.62 -6.46
N VAL A 35 -6.46 4.88 -5.41
CA VAL A 35 -5.65 5.41 -4.31
C VAL A 35 -4.26 5.85 -4.82
N LEU A 36 -3.78 5.21 -5.88
CA LEU A 36 -2.49 5.49 -6.52
C LEU A 36 -2.63 6.43 -7.72
N LYS A 37 -3.75 7.14 -7.87
CA LYS A 37 -3.94 8.16 -8.91
C LYS A 37 -3.99 9.54 -8.27
N THR A 38 -3.09 10.42 -8.68
CA THR A 38 -3.24 11.87 -8.48
C THR A 38 -3.66 12.50 -9.80
N GLU A 39 -4.34 13.66 -9.77
CA GLU A 39 -4.99 14.24 -10.95
C GLU A 39 -4.00 14.57 -12.09
N HIS A 40 -2.70 14.72 -11.81
CA HIS A 40 -1.75 15.23 -12.79
C HIS A 40 -0.35 14.58 -12.83
N LYS A 41 -0.05 13.52 -12.05
CA LYS A 41 1.29 12.92 -12.03
C LYS A 41 1.32 11.40 -11.88
N LEU A 42 2.37 10.80 -12.44
CA LEU A 42 2.78 9.43 -12.12
C LEU A 42 3.36 9.43 -10.71
N LEU A 43 2.72 8.72 -9.77
CA LEU A 43 3.27 8.49 -8.44
C LEU A 43 4.45 7.52 -8.54
N SER A 44 5.57 7.91 -7.93
CA SER A 44 6.69 7.01 -7.70
C SER A 44 6.35 6.06 -6.54
N ALA A 45 6.90 4.85 -6.55
CA ALA A 45 6.76 3.93 -5.42
C ALA A 45 7.28 4.56 -4.11
N SER A 46 8.33 5.38 -4.20
CA SER A 46 8.91 6.11 -3.06
C SER A 46 7.95 7.07 -2.37
N ASP A 47 6.91 7.52 -3.09
CA ASP A 47 5.91 8.46 -2.59
C ASP A 47 4.84 7.75 -1.75
N ILE A 48 4.86 6.42 -1.70
CA ILE A 48 3.87 5.60 -1.03
C ILE A 48 4.48 5.03 0.26
N VAL A 49 3.81 5.28 1.38
CA VAL A 49 4.16 4.80 2.71
C VAL A 49 3.04 3.89 3.21
N ILE A 50 3.39 2.67 3.60
CA ILE A 50 2.48 1.75 4.29
C ILE A 50 2.66 1.95 5.79
N ARG A 51 1.58 2.34 6.46
CA ARG A 51 1.53 2.49 7.90
C ARG A 51 0.70 1.38 8.51
N TRP A 52 1.28 0.66 9.46
CA TRP A 52 0.60 -0.42 10.15
C TRP A 52 1.05 -0.44 11.60
N ARG A 53 0.08 -0.30 12.52
CA ARG A 53 0.33 -0.05 13.94
C ARG A 53 1.23 1.18 14.10
N ASP A 54 2.31 1.06 14.85
CA ASP A 54 3.27 2.14 15.14
C ASP A 54 4.48 2.11 14.19
N GLU A 55 4.40 1.37 13.08
CA GLU A 55 5.46 1.22 12.11
C GLU A 55 5.09 1.75 10.72
N GLU A 56 6.10 2.15 9.97
CA GLU A 56 5.98 2.57 8.57
C GLU A 56 6.99 1.87 7.66
N ARG A 57 6.62 1.68 6.40
CA ARG A 57 7.47 1.13 5.34
C ARG A 57 7.21 1.87 4.04
N ARG A 58 8.27 2.36 3.39
CA ARG A 58 8.15 2.87 2.02
C ARG A 58 7.97 1.72 1.04
N VAL A 59 7.12 1.93 0.05
CA VAL A 59 6.93 0.99 -1.05
C VAL A 59 8.14 1.08 -1.98
N GLU A 60 8.66 -0.08 -2.36
CA GLU A 60 9.80 -0.18 -3.27
C GLU A 60 9.33 -0.24 -4.72
N GLN A 61 8.24 -0.98 -4.95
CA GLN A 61 7.62 -1.15 -6.26
C GLN A 61 6.13 -1.39 -6.07
N TYR A 62 5.35 -1.03 -7.08
CA TYR A 62 3.96 -1.43 -7.17
C TYR A 62 3.60 -1.88 -8.58
N LYS A 63 2.57 -2.71 -8.68
CA LYS A 63 2.06 -3.25 -9.94
C LYS A 63 0.55 -3.12 -10.00
N ASN A 64 0.03 -2.72 -11.14
CA ASN A 64 -1.39 -2.73 -11.42
C ASN A 64 -1.83 -4.16 -11.77
N HIS A 65 -2.95 -4.61 -11.18
CA HIS A 65 -3.55 -5.91 -11.52
C HIS A 65 -4.26 -5.86 -12.88
N SER A 66 -4.69 -7.01 -13.41
CA SER A 66 -5.61 -7.04 -14.56
C SER A 66 -6.98 -6.44 -14.21
N ASP A 67 -7.42 -6.59 -12.96
CA ASP A 67 -8.65 -5.96 -12.47
C ASP A 67 -8.52 -4.43 -12.47
N PRO A 68 -9.56 -3.71 -12.89
CA PRO A 68 -9.46 -2.29 -13.27
C PRO A 68 -9.08 -1.37 -12.11
N ASP A 69 -9.39 -1.76 -10.87
CA ASP A 69 -9.14 -0.94 -9.69
C ASP A 69 -8.33 -1.66 -8.61
N VAL A 70 -7.49 -2.63 -8.97
CA VAL A 70 -6.59 -3.30 -8.02
C VAL A 70 -5.13 -2.99 -8.34
N ALA A 71 -4.35 -2.74 -7.29
CA ALA A 71 -2.91 -2.58 -7.33
C ALA A 71 -2.25 -3.30 -6.15
N CYS A 72 -1.08 -3.88 -6.41
CA CYS A 72 -0.24 -4.55 -5.43
C CYS A 72 0.98 -3.69 -5.13
N LEU A 73 1.14 -3.34 -3.86
CA LEU A 73 2.28 -2.62 -3.29
C LEU A 73 3.25 -3.63 -2.67
N ILE A 74 4.55 -3.42 -2.86
CA ILE A 74 5.59 -4.33 -2.37
C ILE A 74 6.57 -3.54 -1.50
N ILE A 75 6.83 -4.06 -0.30
CA ILE A 75 7.82 -3.54 0.65
C ILE A 75 8.95 -4.54 0.83
N THR A 76 10.18 -4.07 1.06
CA THR A 76 11.37 -4.94 1.14
C THR A 76 11.51 -5.60 2.51
N ARG A 77 11.15 -4.89 3.58
CA ARG A 77 11.28 -5.35 4.97
C ARG A 77 9.90 -5.53 5.59
N PRO A 78 9.58 -6.72 6.12
CA PRO A 78 8.33 -6.93 6.82
C PRO A 78 8.24 -6.03 8.07
N PHE A 79 7.03 -5.89 8.58
CA PHE A 79 6.77 -5.33 9.90
C PHE A 79 7.26 -6.29 11.00
N SER A 80 7.46 -5.79 12.22
CA SER A 80 7.98 -6.60 13.33
C SER A 80 6.99 -7.70 13.71
N ASP A 81 5.70 -7.36 13.70
CA ASP A 81 4.61 -8.30 13.89
C ASP A 81 4.16 -8.91 12.55
N ASN A 82 3.58 -10.11 12.63
CA ASN A 82 3.00 -10.75 11.45
C ASN A 82 1.58 -10.21 11.22
N PRO A 83 1.28 -9.63 10.04
CA PRO A 83 -0.08 -9.28 9.69
C PRO A 83 -0.91 -10.55 9.48
N GLU A 84 -2.21 -10.42 9.72
CA GLU A 84 -3.13 -11.48 9.34
C GLU A 84 -3.38 -11.40 7.84
N ILE A 85 -3.05 -12.50 7.13
CA ILE A 85 -3.05 -12.55 5.68
C ILE A 85 -4.45 -12.89 5.16
N ILE A 86 -4.91 -12.11 4.18
CA ILE A 86 -6.11 -12.43 3.41
C ILE A 86 -5.68 -13.29 2.23
N GLU A 87 -6.19 -14.53 2.17
CA GLU A 87 -6.07 -15.35 0.97
C GLU A 87 -6.87 -14.70 -0.15
N TRP A 88 -6.16 -14.28 -1.19
CA TRP A 88 -6.75 -13.72 -2.40
C TRP A 88 -6.56 -14.72 -3.53
N ALA A 89 -7.68 -15.20 -4.06
CA ALA A 89 -7.77 -16.23 -5.11
C ALA A 89 -7.86 -15.59 -6.51
#